data_AF-A0A838CQZ5-F1
#
_entry.id   AF-A0A838CQZ5-F1
#
_cell.length_a   1.000
_cell.length_b   1.000
_cell.length_c   1.000
_cell.angle_alpha   90.00
_cell.angle_beta   90.00
_cell.angle_gamma   90.00
#
_symmetry.space_group_name_H-M   'P 1'
#
loop_
_entity.id
_entity.type
_entity.pdbx_description
1 polymer ?
#
loop_
_entity_poly.entity_id
_entity_poly.type
_entity_poly.pdbx_seq_one_letter_code
_entity_poly.pdbx_strand_id
1 'polypeptide(L)'
;MNEFVLTDRMKVVMERLHRRTEVVTPMFLFHEIYQEGTGICAEVKWLIDGHVNTDWSKHLIDNEREVWRVEGVLIDSPTLAIFEEARSHMQRYGQLQVQEGHVISALLGEPIEFYEKTCKAKVIPL
;
A
#
# COMPACT_ATOMS: atom_id res chain seq x y z
N MET A 1 6.47 -11.70 16.46
CA MET A 1 6.00 -10.99 15.26
C MET A 1 5.27 -9.75 15.75
N ASN A 2 5.70 -8.55 15.36
CA ASN A 2 5.02 -7.34 15.81
C ASN A 2 3.70 -7.19 15.07
N GLU A 3 2.63 -6.95 15.80
CA GLU A 3 1.31 -6.64 15.27
C GLU A 3 1.37 -5.26 14.60
N PHE A 4 0.93 -5.15 13.35
CA PHE A 4 0.83 -3.86 12.65
C PHE A 4 -0.40 -3.13 13.15
N VAL A 5 -0.26 -1.85 13.55
CA VAL A 5 -1.41 -1.02 13.90
C VAL A 5 -1.84 -0.23 12.67
N LEU A 6 -3.01 -0.60 12.13
CA LEU A 6 -3.57 -0.01 10.92
C LEU A 6 -4.55 1.14 11.21
N THR A 7 -4.67 2.09 10.28
CA THR A 7 -5.77 3.08 10.29
C THR A 7 -7.11 2.40 10.01
N ASP A 8 -8.22 3.04 10.38
CA ASP A 8 -9.56 2.48 10.13
C ASP A 8 -9.86 2.30 8.64
N ARG A 9 -9.36 3.21 7.80
CA ARG A 9 -9.40 3.08 6.34
C ARG A 9 -8.70 1.81 5.86
N MET A 10 -7.50 1.58 6.38
CA MET A 10 -6.69 0.43 5.99
C MET A 10 -7.32 -0.88 6.49
N LYS A 11 -7.96 -0.89 7.67
CA LYS A 11 -8.78 -2.01 8.15
C LYS A 11 -9.94 -2.33 7.20
N VAL A 12 -10.65 -1.32 6.69
CA VAL A 12 -11.72 -1.52 5.69
C VAL A 12 -11.19 -2.17 4.40
N VAL A 13 -10.00 -1.75 3.94
CA VAL A 13 -9.34 -2.39 2.79
C VAL A 13 -8.99 -3.86 3.10
N MET A 14 -8.43 -4.14 4.27
CA MET A 14 -8.11 -5.52 4.69
C MET A 14 -9.36 -6.40 4.77
N GLU A 15 -10.49 -5.88 5.25
CA GLU A 15 -11.77 -6.58 5.24
C GLU A 15 -12.27 -6.88 3.82
N ARG A 16 -12.08 -5.96 2.86
CA ARG A 16 -12.43 -6.19 1.44
C ARG A 16 -11.55 -7.29 0.83
N LEU A 17 -10.26 -7.27 1.13
CA LEU A 17 -9.30 -8.29 0.69
C LEU A 17 -9.66 -9.67 1.25
N HIS A 18 -9.98 -9.74 2.55
CA HIS A 18 -10.36 -10.98 3.23
C HIS A 18 -11.57 -11.68 2.58
N ARG A 19 -12.51 -10.91 2.03
CA ARG A 19 -13.69 -11.45 1.33
C ARG A 19 -13.39 -11.99 -0.07
N ARG A 20 -12.23 -11.66 -0.65
CA ARG A 20 -11.91 -11.91 -2.06
C ARG A 20 -10.80 -12.94 -2.26
N THR A 21 -9.88 -13.04 -1.32
CA THR A 21 -8.74 -13.95 -1.42
C THR A 21 -8.34 -14.45 -0.04
N GLU A 22 -7.88 -15.70 0.01
CA GLU A 22 -7.26 -16.27 1.21
C GLU A 22 -5.86 -15.69 1.43
N VAL A 23 -5.13 -15.36 0.36
CA VAL A 23 -3.77 -14.81 0.39
C VAL A 23 -3.71 -13.51 -0.39
N VAL A 24 -3.25 -12.45 0.27
CA VAL A 24 -3.04 -11.14 -0.33
C VAL A 24 -1.62 -11.04 -0.87
N THR A 25 -1.54 -10.64 -2.14
CA THR A 25 -0.30 -10.30 -2.84
C THR A 25 -0.19 -8.78 -2.97
N PRO A 26 1.00 -8.22 -3.32
CA PRO A 26 1.20 -6.77 -3.42
C PRO A 26 0.24 -6.11 -4.41
N MET A 27 -0.08 -6.83 -5.48
CA MET A 27 -0.96 -6.33 -6.53
C MET A 27 -2.43 -6.32 -6.13
N PHE A 28 -2.90 -7.34 -5.40
CA PHE A 28 -4.26 -7.30 -4.84
C PHE A 28 -4.40 -6.18 -3.79
N LEU A 29 -3.37 -6.01 -2.95
CA LEU A 29 -3.33 -4.92 -1.97
C LEU A 29 -3.37 -3.56 -2.68
N PHE A 30 -2.51 -3.34 -3.68
CA PHE A 30 -2.50 -2.10 -4.47
C PHE A 30 -3.85 -1.85 -5.11
N HIS A 31 -4.46 -2.87 -5.74
CA HIS A 31 -5.76 -2.75 -6.37
C HIS A 31 -6.85 -2.33 -5.37
N GLU A 32 -6.95 -2.94 -4.20
CA GLU A 32 -8.02 -2.60 -3.24
C GLU A 32 -7.81 -1.24 -2.55
N ILE A 33 -6.56 -0.79 -2.38
CA ILE A 33 -6.26 0.59 -1.96
C ILE A 33 -6.61 1.58 -3.09
N TYR A 34 -6.24 1.25 -4.33
CA TYR A 34 -6.55 2.04 -5.51
C TYR A 34 -8.06 2.24 -5.70
N GLN A 35 -8.84 1.17 -5.57
CA GLN A 35 -10.30 1.22 -5.71
C GLN A 35 -10.99 1.99 -4.58
N GLU A 36 -10.36 2.13 -3.43
CA GLU A 36 -10.89 3.00 -2.36
C GLU A 36 -11.01 4.46 -2.84
N GLY A 37 -10.09 4.90 -3.69
CA GLY A 37 -10.18 6.20 -4.37
C GLY A 37 -10.12 7.41 -3.45
N THR A 38 -9.52 7.29 -2.26
CA THR A 38 -9.32 8.40 -1.32
C THR A 38 -7.83 8.57 -0.96
N GLY A 39 -7.48 9.66 -0.28
CA GLY A 39 -6.09 9.96 0.09
C GLY A 39 -5.17 10.06 -1.13
N ILE A 40 -3.95 9.52 -1.03
CA ILE A 40 -2.98 9.48 -2.13
C ILE A 40 -3.52 8.75 -3.37
N CYS A 41 -4.40 7.76 -3.18
CA CYS A 41 -4.96 7.00 -4.28
C CYS A 41 -6.01 7.76 -5.07
N ALA A 42 -6.65 8.79 -4.51
CA ALA A 42 -7.49 9.70 -5.30
C ALA A 42 -6.65 10.44 -6.35
N GLU A 43 -5.46 10.91 -5.96
CA GLU A 43 -4.52 11.62 -6.84
C GLU A 43 -3.93 10.67 -7.90
N VAL A 44 -3.47 9.49 -7.47
CA VAL A 44 -2.94 8.45 -8.36
C VAL A 44 -4.00 7.96 -9.34
N LYS A 45 -5.24 7.77 -8.89
CA LYS A 45 -6.37 7.37 -9.75
C LYS A 45 -6.67 8.41 -10.82
N TRP A 46 -6.66 9.70 -10.46
CA TRP A 46 -6.81 10.79 -11.42
C TRP A 46 -5.71 10.76 -12.50
N LEU A 47 -4.46 10.53 -12.09
CA LEU A 47 -3.33 10.46 -13.00
C LEU A 47 -3.40 9.24 -13.92
N ILE A 48 -3.68 8.05 -13.36
CA ILE A 48 -3.68 6.77 -14.06
C ILE A 48 -4.92 6.62 -14.95
N ASP A 49 -6.14 6.81 -14.44
CA ASP A 49 -7.37 6.63 -15.23
C ASP A 49 -7.47 7.67 -16.35
N GLY A 50 -6.82 8.84 -16.21
CA GLY A 50 -6.72 9.84 -17.28
C GLY A 50 -5.76 9.48 -18.40
N HIS A 51 -4.83 8.52 -18.19
CA HIS A 51 -3.76 8.19 -19.13
C HIS A 51 -3.72 6.70 -19.55
N VAL A 52 -4.41 5.81 -18.84
CA VAL A 52 -4.39 4.37 -19.06
C VAL A 52 -5.78 3.90 -19.47
N ASN A 53 -5.93 3.59 -20.77
CA ASN A 53 -7.22 3.30 -21.40
C ASN A 53 -7.64 1.81 -21.31
N THR A 54 -7.04 1.04 -20.41
CA THR A 54 -7.26 -0.41 -20.27
C THR A 54 -7.24 -0.86 -18.83
N ASP A 55 -8.03 -1.88 -18.50
CA ASP A 55 -8.14 -2.48 -17.17
C ASP A 55 -6.92 -3.36 -16.87
N TRP A 56 -5.79 -2.68 -16.63
CA TRP A 56 -4.45 -3.23 -16.43
C TRP A 56 -4.35 -4.16 -15.20
N SER A 57 -5.32 -4.08 -14.28
CA SER A 57 -5.39 -4.86 -13.05
C SER A 57 -5.60 -6.37 -13.27
N LYS A 58 -6.05 -6.78 -14.46
CA LYS A 58 -6.48 -8.15 -14.77
C LYS A 58 -5.36 -9.19 -14.91
N HIS A 59 -4.10 -8.77 -14.95
CA HIS A 59 -2.97 -9.63 -15.33
C HIS A 59 -2.05 -10.04 -14.16
N LEU A 60 -2.48 -9.84 -12.91
CA LEU A 60 -1.58 -9.73 -11.77
C LEU A 60 -1.53 -10.94 -10.83
N ILE A 61 -1.71 -12.15 -11.38
CA ILE A 61 -1.76 -13.38 -10.57
C ILE A 61 -0.64 -14.32 -11.01
N ASP A 62 0.36 -14.57 -10.13
CA ASP A 62 0.80 -15.95 -9.86
C ASP A 62 1.78 -16.14 -8.67
N ASN A 63 1.74 -17.37 -8.15
CA ASN A 63 2.65 -18.17 -7.31
C ASN A 63 2.37 -18.35 -5.82
N GLU A 64 2.40 -19.63 -5.42
CA GLU A 64 2.43 -20.14 -4.04
C GLU A 64 3.69 -19.65 -3.30
N ARG A 65 3.49 -19.14 -2.08
CA ARG A 65 4.53 -18.56 -1.23
C ARG A 65 4.18 -18.81 0.23
N GLU A 66 5.18 -18.69 1.11
CA GLU A 66 4.92 -18.60 2.55
C GLU A 66 3.98 -17.43 2.85
N VAL A 67 3.15 -17.59 3.88
CA VAL A 67 2.10 -16.63 4.24
C VAL A 67 2.11 -16.28 5.72
N TRP A 68 1.81 -15.02 6.02
CA TRP A 68 1.77 -14.46 7.37
C TRP A 68 0.42 -13.82 7.64
N ARG A 69 -0.08 -13.89 8.89
CA ARG A 69 -1.35 -13.25 9.26
C ARG A 69 -1.13 -11.81 9.75
N VAL A 70 -1.79 -10.86 9.10
CA VAL A 70 -1.86 -9.43 9.49
C VAL A 70 -3.32 -9.01 9.50
N GLU A 71 -3.82 -8.54 10.65
CA GLU A 71 -5.21 -8.06 10.82
C GLU A 71 -6.25 -9.05 10.26
N GLY A 72 -6.06 -10.34 10.57
CA GLY A 72 -6.95 -11.43 10.14
C GLY A 72 -6.69 -11.97 8.73
N VAL A 73 -5.88 -11.30 7.90
CA VAL A 73 -5.64 -11.65 6.50
C VAL A 73 -4.27 -12.32 6.32
N LEU A 74 -4.17 -13.35 5.47
CA LEU A 74 -2.88 -13.93 5.12
C LEU A 74 -2.23 -13.12 4.00
N ILE A 75 -0.96 -12.75 4.13
CA ILE A 75 -0.18 -11.99 3.15
C ILE A 75 1.09 -12.77 2.79
N ASP A 76 1.57 -12.67 1.55
CA ASP A 76 2.81 -13.32 1.11
C ASP A 76 4.08 -12.55 1.54
N SER A 77 5.26 -13.15 1.34
CA SER A 77 6.55 -12.57 1.78
C SER A 77 6.83 -11.20 1.13
N PRO A 78 6.63 -11.02 -0.18
CA PRO A 78 6.74 -9.70 -0.81
C PRO A 78 5.78 -8.66 -0.21
N THR A 79 4.54 -9.03 0.07
CA THR A 79 3.59 -8.11 0.71
C THR A 79 4.02 -7.75 2.12
N LEU A 80 4.54 -8.71 2.89
CA LEU A 80 5.08 -8.43 4.22
C LEU A 80 6.25 -7.44 4.15
N ALA A 81 7.18 -7.59 3.21
CA ALA A 81 8.30 -6.67 3.01
C ALA A 81 7.82 -5.25 2.70
N ILE A 82 6.74 -5.08 1.92
CA ILE A 82 6.11 -3.78 1.67
C ILE A 82 5.56 -3.17 2.96
N PHE A 83 4.89 -3.95 3.82
CA PHE A 83 4.40 -3.46 5.10
C PHE A 83 5.54 -3.09 6.06
N GLU A 84 6.65 -3.82 6.03
CA GLU A 84 7.85 -3.49 6.80
C GLU A 84 8.48 -2.16 6.34
N GLU A 85 8.56 -1.93 5.02
CA GLU A 85 9.02 -0.66 4.45
C GLU A 85 8.05 0.49 4.75
N ALA A 86 6.74 0.26 4.61
CA ALA A 86 5.72 1.23 4.99
C ALA A 86 5.79 1.60 6.49
N ARG A 87 6.16 0.65 7.35
CA ARG A 87 6.42 0.92 8.77
C ARG A 87 7.68 1.76 8.98
N SER A 88 8.74 1.56 8.17
CA SER A 88 9.92 2.45 8.16
C SER A 88 9.51 3.89 7.80
N HIS A 89 8.70 4.08 6.76
CA HIS A 89 8.14 5.38 6.41
C HIS A 89 7.32 5.99 7.56
N MET A 90 6.42 5.20 8.15
CA MET A 90 5.62 5.62 9.31
C MET A 90 6.50 6.13 10.47
N GLN A 91 7.57 5.40 10.80
CA GLN A 91 8.53 5.78 11.85
C GLN A 91 9.30 7.06 11.47
N ARG A 92 9.72 7.20 10.21
CA ARG A 92 10.38 8.42 9.68
C ARG A 92 9.50 9.65 9.83
N TYR A 93 8.19 9.50 9.68
CA TYR A 93 7.21 10.58 9.84
C TYR A 93 6.67 10.77 11.27
N GLY A 94 7.16 10.00 12.24
CA GLY A 94 6.70 10.09 13.64
C GLY A 94 5.23 9.68 13.84
N GLN A 95 4.64 8.95 12.90
CA GLN A 95 3.25 8.55 12.96
C GLN A 95 3.09 7.23 13.75
N LEU A 96 1.96 7.07 14.44
CA LEU A 96 1.70 5.90 15.29
C LEU A 96 1.11 4.70 14.54
N GLN A 97 0.62 4.91 13.31
CA GLN A 97 -0.11 3.91 12.53
C GLN A 97 0.35 3.92 11.07
N VAL A 98 0.35 2.74 10.45
CA VAL A 98 0.62 2.62 9.02
C VAL A 98 -0.61 3.11 8.25
N GLN A 99 -0.41 4.14 7.42
CA GLN A 99 -1.42 4.70 6.53
C GLN A 99 -1.22 4.21 5.09
N GLU A 100 -2.25 4.31 4.27
CA GLU A 100 -2.21 3.93 2.85
C GLU A 100 -1.10 4.66 2.08
N GLY A 101 -0.82 5.92 2.42
CA GLY A 101 0.28 6.69 1.83
C GLY A 101 1.64 6.01 1.95
N HIS A 102 1.92 5.39 3.09
CA HIS A 102 3.18 4.68 3.32
C HIS A 102 3.26 3.38 2.51
N VAL A 103 2.14 2.66 2.41
CA VAL A 103 2.02 1.40 1.67
C VAL A 103 2.18 1.65 0.17
N ILE A 104 1.52 2.69 -0.36
CA ILE A 104 1.65 3.11 -1.75
C ILE A 104 3.07 3.59 -2.05
N SER A 105 3.67 4.37 -1.14
CA SER A 105 5.08 4.79 -1.25
C SER A 105 6.04 3.60 -1.32
N ALA A 106 5.83 2.58 -0.49
CA ALA A 106 6.64 1.35 -0.49
C ALA A 106 6.40 0.49 -1.73
N LEU A 107 5.15 0.39 -2.21
CA LEU A 107 4.76 -0.37 -3.41
C LEU A 107 5.37 0.21 -4.69
N LEU A 108 5.38 1.54 -4.84
CA LEU A 108 5.79 2.21 -6.07
C LEU A 108 7.30 2.49 -6.14
N GLY A 109 8.03 2.27 -5.05
CA GLY A 109 9.41 2.74 -4.88
C GLY A 109 9.43 4.25 -4.64
N GLU A 110 10.22 4.70 -3.66
CA GLU A 110 10.10 6.00 -3.01
C GLU A 110 9.68 7.19 -3.90
N PRO A 111 8.41 7.65 -3.79
CA PRO A 111 8.01 8.98 -4.24
C PRO A 111 8.73 10.06 -3.43
N ILE A 112 9.07 9.80 -2.17
CA ILE A 112 9.66 10.79 -1.25
C ILE A 112 11.06 11.19 -1.68
N GLU A 113 11.97 10.24 -1.89
CA GLU A 113 13.27 10.56 -2.50
C GLU A 113 13.11 11.23 -3.86
N PHE A 114 12.14 10.82 -4.68
CA PHE A 114 11.83 11.51 -5.94
C PHE A 114 11.39 12.97 -5.71
N TYR A 115 10.50 13.27 -4.77
CA TYR A 115 10.05 14.65 -4.49
C TYR A 115 11.13 15.48 -3.80
N GLU A 116 11.93 14.89 -2.90
CA GLU A 116 13.07 15.54 -2.25
C GLU A 116 14.16 15.88 -3.28
N LYS A 117 14.51 14.95 -4.18
CA LYS A 117 15.57 15.11 -5.18
C LYS A 117 15.12 15.91 -6.41
N THR A 118 13.94 15.61 -6.95
CA THR A 118 13.43 16.19 -8.21
C THR A 118 12.68 17.49 -7.97
N CYS A 119 11.85 17.57 -6.93
CA CYS A 119 10.98 18.72 -6.67
C CYS A 119 11.53 19.69 -5.61
N LYS A 120 12.69 19.39 -5.00
CA LYS A 120 13.28 20.13 -3.86
C LYS A 120 12.30 20.29 -2.70
N ALA A 121 11.36 19.35 -2.56
CA ALA A 121 10.45 19.34 -1.43
C ALA A 121 11.24 19.06 -0.15
N LYS A 122 10.91 19.74 0.94
CA LYS A 122 11.39 19.41 2.28
C LYS A 122 10.24 18.80 3.07
N VAL A 123 10.46 17.62 3.64
CA VAL A 123 9.60 17.09 4.69
C VAL A 123 9.60 18.09 5.83
N ILE A 124 8.42 18.61 6.19
CA ILE A 124 8.25 19.44 7.37
C ILE A 124 7.90 18.48 8.52
N PRO A 125 8.79 18.29 9.51
CA PRO A 125 8.44 17.54 10.70
C PRO A 125 7.38 18.33 11.48
N LEU A 126 6.31 17.64 11.90
CA LEU A 126 5.29 18.19 12.78
C LEU A 126 5.78 18.22 14.23
#